data_AF-A0A2H6GSK7-F1
#
_entry.id   AF-A0A2H6GSK7-F1
#
_cell.length_a   1.000
_cell.length_b   1.000
_cell.length_c   1.000
_cell.angle_alpha   90.00
_cell.angle_beta   90.00
_cell.angle_gamma   90.00
#
_symmetry.space_group_name_H-M   'P 1'
#
loop_
_entity.id
_entity.type
_entity.pdbx_description
1 polymer ?
#
loop_
_entity_poly.entity_id
_entity_poly.type
_entity_poly.pdbx_seq_one_letter_code
_entity_poly.pdbx_strand_id
1 'polypeptide(L)'
;MDIFKILYTVFFFICIAISVTIIFHIIRYSYNKAATVLMLIVFIVVTSTLLFANSVLFSSMKLEKVLPIDSINNLIDSKNQDDKPWKTPF
;
A
#
# COMPACT_ATOMS: atom_id res chain seq x y z
N MET A 1 3.59 12.76 -5.55
CA MET A 1 2.16 13.10 -5.70
C MET A 1 1.37 11.84 -5.94
N ASP A 2 0.54 11.49 -4.96
CA ASP A 2 -0.75 10.75 -4.90
C ASP A 2 -1.15 9.66 -5.90
N ILE A 3 -0.49 9.49 -7.05
CA ILE A 3 -0.77 8.44 -8.05
C ILE A 3 -0.68 7.05 -7.42
N PHE A 4 0.35 6.78 -6.61
CA PHE A 4 0.49 5.47 -5.96
C PHE A 4 -0.63 5.22 -4.96
N LYS A 5 -1.05 6.25 -4.24
CA LYS A 5 -2.13 6.16 -3.25
C LYS A 5 -3.47 5.89 -3.95
N ILE A 6 -3.75 6.64 -5.01
CA ILE A 6 -4.92 6.46 -5.88
C ILE A 6 -4.93 5.09 -6.55
N LEU A 7 -3.81 4.67 -7.13
CA LEU A 7 -3.66 3.35 -7.76
C LEU A 7 -3.90 2.24 -6.75
N TYR A 8 -3.38 2.39 -5.53
CA TYR A 8 -3.59 1.42 -4.45
C TYR A 8 -5.05 1.41 -3.96
N THR A 9 -5.71 2.57 -3.89
CA THR A 9 -7.15 2.66 -3.56
C THR A 9 -8.01 2.01 -4.64
N VAL A 10 -7.71 2.24 -5.92
CA VAL A 10 -8.40 1.59 -7.04
C VAL A 10 -8.20 0.08 -6.99
N PHE A 11 -6.96 -0.37 -6.74
CA PHE A 11 -6.65 -1.79 -6.58
C PHE A 11 -7.41 -2.42 -5.41
N PHE A 12 -7.47 -1.74 -4.27
CA PHE A 12 -8.25 -2.18 -3.11
C PHE A 12 -9.74 -2.33 -3.42
N PHE A 13 -10.31 -1.38 -4.18
CA PHE A 13 -11.70 -1.43 -4.61
C PHE A 13 -11.97 -2.60 -5.56
N ILE A 14 -11.03 -2.88 -6.47
CA ILE A 14 -11.09 -4.06 -7.36
C ILE A 14 -11.04 -5.35 -6.54
N CYS A 15 -10.17 -5.45 -5.53
CA CYS A 15 -10.14 -6.60 -4.63
C CYS A 15 -11.49 -6.83 -3.92
N ILE A 16 -12.16 -5.75 -3.50
CA ILE A 16 -13.50 -5.83 -2.91
C ILE A 16 -14.52 -6.31 -3.95
N ALA A 17 -14.52 -5.73 -5.15
CA ALA A 17 -15.47 -6.12 -6.21
C ALA A 17 -15.29 -7.60 -6.62
N ILE A 18 -14.05 -8.06 -6.75
CA ILE A 18 -13.73 -9.46 -7.03
C ILE A 18 -14.19 -10.35 -5.87
N SER A 19 -13.96 -9.94 -4.63
CA SER A 19 -14.37 -10.69 -3.45
C SER A 19 -15.88 -10.92 -3.40
N VAL A 20 -16.68 -9.87 -3.61
CA VAL A 20 -18.15 -9.98 -3.69
C VAL A 20 -18.57 -10.89 -4.84
N THR A 21 -17.91 -10.78 -5.99
CA THR A 21 -18.18 -11.62 -7.17
C THR A 21 -17.93 -13.11 -6.87
N ILE A 22 -16.84 -13.42 -6.17
CA ILE A 22 -16.51 -14.80 -5.77
C ILE A 22 -17.56 -15.34 -4.79
N ILE A 23 -17.95 -14.56 -3.78
CA ILE A 23 -19.00 -14.96 -2.83
C ILE A 23 -20.31 -15.23 -3.57
N PHE A 24 -20.72 -14.34 -4.48
CA PHE A 24 -21.91 -14.52 -5.29
C PHE A 24 -21.84 -15.79 -6.15
N HIS A 25 -20.70 -16.05 -6.77
CA HIS A 25 -20.48 -17.24 -7.57
C HIS A 25 -20.59 -18.52 -6.72
N ILE A 26 -19.94 -18.54 -5.55
CA ILE A 26 -19.98 -19.69 -4.61
C ILE A 26 -21.42 -19.98 -4.16
N ILE A 27 -22.19 -18.94 -3.81
CA ILE A 27 -23.58 -19.12 -3.35
C ILE A 27 -24.47 -19.63 -4.49
N ARG A 28 -24.28 -19.12 -5.72
CA ARG A 28 -25.17 -19.41 -6.85
C ARG A 28 -24.84 -20.71 -7.58
N TYR A 29 -23.58 -21.13 -7.59
CA TYR A 29 -23.11 -22.30 -8.34
C TYR A 29 -22.88 -23.54 -7.48
N SER A 30 -22.85 -23.40 -6.14
CA SER A 30 -22.64 -24.56 -5.28
C SER A 30 -23.90 -25.41 -5.16
N TYR A 31 -23.80 -26.64 -5.68
CA TYR A 31 -24.84 -27.66 -5.65
C TYR A 31 -25.04 -28.23 -4.22
N ASN A 32 -24.04 -28.13 -3.35
CA ASN A 32 -24.08 -28.64 -1.97
C ASN A 32 -23.87 -27.52 -0.95
N LYS A 33 -24.93 -27.23 -0.18
CA LYS A 33 -24.98 -26.15 0.82
C LYS A 33 -23.92 -26.28 1.91
N ALA A 34 -23.55 -27.50 2.32
CA ALA A 34 -22.54 -27.71 3.35
C ALA A 34 -21.13 -27.34 2.87
N ALA A 35 -20.80 -27.70 1.63
CA ALA A 35 -19.53 -27.33 1.01
C ALA A 35 -19.43 -25.81 0.78
N THR A 36 -20.56 -25.15 0.45
CA THR A 36 -20.64 -23.69 0.33
C THR A 36 -20.22 -22.99 1.60
N VAL A 37 -20.76 -23.41 2.75
CA VAL A 37 -20.49 -22.76 4.05
C VAL A 37 -19.02 -22.90 4.42
N LEU A 38 -18.43 -24.08 4.24
CA LEU A 38 -17.01 -24.31 4.53
C LEU A 38 -16.11 -23.45 3.65
N MET A 39 -16.38 -23.40 2.33
CA MET A 39 -15.61 -22.57 1.39
C MET A 39 -15.75 -21.07 1.72
N LEU A 40 -16.95 -20.63 2.12
CA LEU A 40 -17.23 -19.24 2.45
C LEU A 40 -16.53 -18.80 3.75
N ILE A 41 -16.45 -19.66 4.76
CA ILE A 41 -15.69 -19.39 5.99
C ILE A 41 -14.20 -19.21 5.67
N VAL A 42 -13.60 -20.15 4.94
CA VAL A 42 -12.19 -20.07 4.56
C VAL A 42 -11.93 -18.81 3.74
N PHE A 43 -12.82 -18.51 2.78
CA PHE A 43 -12.70 -17.34 1.94
C PHE A 43 -12.76 -16.03 2.74
N ILE A 44 -13.68 -15.91 3.70
CA ILE A 44 -13.79 -14.73 4.58
C ILE A 44 -12.52 -14.56 5.42
N VAL A 45 -12.01 -15.63 6.03
CA VAL A 45 -10.81 -15.56 6.88
C VAL A 45 -9.59 -15.12 6.06
N VAL A 46 -9.38 -15.73 4.89
CA VAL A 46 -8.24 -15.39 4.03
C VAL A 46 -8.39 -13.96 3.48
N THR A 47 -9.58 -13.62 2.96
CA THR A 47 -9.81 -12.29 2.37
C THR A 47 -9.70 -11.18 3.41
N SER A 48 -10.24 -11.37 4.62
CA SER A 48 -10.11 -10.39 5.71
C SER A 48 -8.66 -10.21 6.14
N THR A 49 -7.87 -11.28 6.21
CA THR A 49 -6.44 -11.22 6.50
C THR A 49 -5.69 -10.42 5.43
N LEU A 50 -5.97 -10.67 4.14
CA LEU A 50 -5.39 -9.91 3.04
C LEU A 50 -5.80 -8.43 3.07
N LEU A 51 -7.07 -8.16 3.35
CA LEU A 51 -7.60 -6.80 3.43
C LEU A 51 -6.95 -6.02 4.58
N PHE A 52 -6.79 -6.68 5.73
CA PHE A 52 -6.13 -6.13 6.90
C PHE A 52 -4.65 -5.86 6.62
N ALA A 53 -3.93 -6.82 6.03
CA ALA A 53 -2.53 -6.63 5.64
C ALA A 53 -2.37 -5.45 4.68
N ASN A 54 -3.21 -5.33 3.65
CA ASN A 54 -3.20 -4.20 2.72
C ASN A 54 -3.50 -2.86 3.42
N SER A 55 -4.38 -2.85 4.42
CA SER A 55 -4.69 -1.65 5.23
C SER A 55 -3.52 -1.23 6.12
N VAL A 56 -2.84 -2.19 6.75
CA VAL A 56 -1.63 -1.94 7.54
C VAL A 56 -0.48 -1.45 6.65
N LEU A 57 -0.32 -2.04 5.46
CA LEU A 57 0.69 -1.63 4.48
C LEU A 57 0.45 -0.18 4.03
N PHE A 58 -0.81 0.19 3.79
CA PHE A 58 -1.20 1.55 3.46
C PHE A 58 -0.91 2.54 4.59
N SER A 59 -1.18 2.17 5.83
CA SER A 59 -0.85 2.99 7.01
C SER A 59 0.66 3.10 7.25
N SER A 60 1.43 2.08 6.86
CA SER A 60 2.90 2.02 7.04
C SER A 60 3.67 2.74 5.94
N MET A 61 3.03 3.12 4.84
CA MET A 61 3.64 4.01 3.85
C MET A 61 3.82 5.41 4.46
N LYS A 62 4.94 5.62 5.16
CA LYS A 62 5.42 6.95 5.59
C LYS A 62 5.51 7.84 4.35
N LEU A 63 4.59 8.79 4.26
CA LEU A 63 4.62 9.92 3.31
C LEU A 63 5.89 10.80 3.48
N GLU A 64 6.65 10.54 4.56
CA GLU A 64 7.81 11.29 5.05
C GLU A 64 9.00 11.28 4.07
N LYS A 65 9.17 10.25 3.23
CA LYS A 65 10.32 10.15 2.30
C LYS A 65 10.01 10.69 0.89
N VAL A 66 9.19 11.73 0.80
CA VAL A 66 8.80 12.35 -0.50
C VAL A 66 8.92 13.88 -0.48
N LEU A 67 9.32 14.47 0.65
CA LEU A 67 9.57 15.90 0.67
C LEU A 67 10.99 16.19 0.16
N PRO A 68 11.16 17.03 -0.88
CA PRO A 68 12.48 17.48 -1.35
C PRO A 68 13.23 18.33 -0.31
N ILE A 69 12.71 18.48 0.90
CA ILE A 69 13.31 19.23 2.00
C ILE A 69 14.68 18.64 2.37
N ASP A 70 14.84 17.31 2.33
CA ASP A 70 16.15 16.68 2.53
C ASP A 70 17.16 17.09 1.44
N SER A 71 16.72 17.20 0.18
CA SER A 71 17.60 17.68 -0.90
C SER A 71 17.96 19.16 -0.76
N ILE A 72 17.05 20.00 -0.24
CA ILE A 72 17.32 21.42 0.01
C ILE A 72 18.29 21.60 1.19
N ASN A 73 18.13 20.86 2.28
CA ASN A 73 19.03 20.93 3.43
C ASN A 73 20.45 20.48 3.07
N ASN A 74 20.59 19.42 2.27
CA ASN A 74 21.90 18.98 1.78
C ASN A 74 22.57 19.99 0.84
N LEU A 75 21.80 20.75 0.06
CA LEU A 75 22.33 21.83 -0.80
C LEU A 75 22.74 23.06 0.02
N ILE A 76 21.98 23.41 1.06
CA ILE A 76 22.32 24.49 1.99
C ILE A 76 23.59 24.11 2.78
N ASP A 77 23.71 22.87 3.24
CA ASP A 77 24.90 22.37 3.93
C ASP A 77 26.13 22.30 3.03
N SER A 78 25.96 21.93 1.75
CA SER A 78 27.05 21.98 0.76
C SER A 78 27.51 23.41 0.52
N LYS A 79 26.57 24.35 0.37
CA LYS A 79 26.90 25.77 0.19
C LYS A 79 27.66 26.31 1.41
N ASN A 80 27.17 26.04 2.62
CA ASN A 80 27.80 26.46 3.87
C ASN A 80 29.18 25.81 4.14
N GLN A 81 29.51 24.73 3.43
CA GLN A 81 30.83 24.09 3.46
C GLN A 81 31.82 24.75 2.48
N ASP A 82 31.34 25.20 1.31
CA ASP A 82 32.15 25.92 0.31
C ASP A 82 32.48 27.36 0.75
N ASP A 83 31.69 27.92 1.67
CA ASP A 83 31.91 29.23 2.28
C ASP A 83 33.07 29.25 3.31
N LYS A 84 33.57 28.07 3.73
CA LYS A 84 34.63 27.96 4.73
C LYS A 84 36.00 28.07 4.06
N PRO A 85 36.83 29.07 4.42
CA PRO A 85 38.02 29.47 3.66
C PRO A 85 39.22 28.51 3.72
N TRP A 86 39.07 27.25 4.16
CA TRP A 86 40.21 26.35 4.40
C TRP A 86 40.16 25.00 3.69
N LYS A 87 39.35 24.80 2.64
CA LYS A 87 39.52 23.65 1.74
C LYS A 87 40.48 23.99 0.59
N THR A 88 41.78 23.86 0.85
CA THR A 88 42.82 23.74 -0.19
C THR A 88 42.84 22.30 -0.75
N PRO A 89 42.96 22.09 -2.07
CA PRO A 89 43.14 20.76 -2.63
C PRO A 89 44.62 20.37 -2.60
N PHE A 90 45.02 19.56 -1.62
CA PHE A 90 46.20 18.69 -1.65
C PHE A 90 45.94 17.46 -0.78
#